data_AF-M5IQ12-F1
#
_entry.id   AF-M5IQ12-F1
#
_cell.length_a   1.000
_cell.length_b   1.000
_cell.length_c   1.000
_cell.angle_alpha   90.00
_cell.angle_beta   90.00
_cell.angle_gamma   90.00
#
_symmetry.space_group_name_H-M   'P 1'
#
loop_
_entity.id
_entity.type
_entity.pdbx_description
1 polymer ?
#
loop_
_entity_poly.entity_id
_entity_poly.type
_entity_poly.pdbx_seq_one_letter_code
_entity_poly.pdbx_strand_id
1 'polypeptide(L)'
;MAVDGSILPAFLQILKKHRVSMRFIYDICRNSSAVPAGRADIWAQGLYYVFDRDFLVSSHLLIPQIEHLTRILLQQEKIPTTTIDENGVESEKSINSLLQEPKIYKLLGRDLTEELKFLLTEPMGLNYRNKICHGLVSESPNYADIYIWWLCLRLTVNNCVSFENAC
;
A
#
# COMPACT_ATOMS: atom_id res chain seq x y z
N MET A 1 16.86 2.50 -10.71
CA MET A 1 17.68 1.26 -10.67
C MET A 1 16.84 0.02 -10.43
N ALA A 2 16.07 -0.11 -9.33
CA ALA A 2 15.24 -1.30 -9.09
C ALA A 2 14.06 -1.45 -10.09
N VAL A 3 13.42 -0.34 -10.47
CA VAL A 3 12.30 -0.39 -11.42
C VAL A 3 12.75 -0.89 -12.79
N ASP A 4 13.73 -0.23 -13.41
CA ASP A 4 14.20 -0.61 -14.75
C ASP A 4 14.95 -1.94 -14.76
N GLY A 5 15.72 -2.22 -13.70
CA GLY A 5 16.61 -3.37 -13.64
C GLY A 5 15.95 -4.67 -13.18
N SER A 6 14.78 -4.61 -12.54
CA SER A 6 14.17 -5.80 -11.93
C SER A 6 12.65 -5.82 -12.02
N ILE A 7 11.96 -4.77 -11.56
CA ILE A 7 10.50 -4.77 -11.45
C ILE A 7 9.84 -4.78 -12.83
N LEU A 8 10.22 -3.84 -13.70
CA LEU A 8 9.64 -3.73 -15.03
C LEU A 8 9.97 -4.96 -15.92
N PRO A 9 11.21 -5.48 -15.96
CA PRO A 9 11.49 -6.74 -16.64
C PRO A 9 10.67 -7.92 -16.13
N ALA A 10 10.48 -8.05 -14.80
CA ALA A 10 9.65 -9.09 -14.22
C ALA A 10 8.18 -8.93 -14.63
N PHE A 11 7.64 -7.73 -14.58
CA PHE A 11 6.27 -7.43 -15.03
C PHE A 11 6.06 -7.78 -16.51
N LEU A 12 6.99 -7.38 -17.38
CA LEU A 12 6.94 -7.72 -18.81
C LEU A 12 7.01 -9.24 -19.04
N GLN A 13 7.77 -9.97 -18.21
CA GLN A 13 7.81 -11.42 -18.27
C GLN A 13 6.47 -12.05 -17.86
N ILE A 14 5.78 -11.52 -16.86
CA ILE A 14 4.43 -11.95 -16.46
C ILE A 14 3.47 -11.77 -17.64
N LEU A 15 3.42 -10.57 -18.22
CA LEU A 15 2.56 -10.26 -19.37
C LEU A 15 2.82 -11.18 -20.57
N LYS A 16 4.09 -11.54 -20.82
CA LYS A 16 4.46 -12.41 -21.93
C LYS A 16 4.05 -13.87 -21.71
N LYS A 17 4.11 -14.36 -20.47
CA LYS A 17 3.97 -15.80 -20.16
C LYS A 17 2.59 -16.17 -19.63
N HIS A 18 1.84 -15.23 -19.08
CA HIS A 18 0.62 -15.52 -18.34
C HIS A 18 -0.52 -14.58 -18.73
N ARG A 19 -1.74 -15.12 -18.77
CA ARG A 19 -2.96 -14.32 -18.75
C ARG A 19 -3.40 -14.18 -17.31
N VAL A 20 -3.22 -12.99 -16.76
CA VAL A 20 -3.66 -12.66 -15.41
C VAL A 20 -5.10 -12.21 -15.47
N SER A 21 -6.00 -12.90 -14.76
CA SER A 21 -7.40 -12.52 -14.67
C SER A 21 -7.68 -11.76 -13.36
N MET A 22 -8.67 -10.88 -13.38
CA MET A 22 -9.14 -10.19 -12.17
C MET A 22 -9.54 -11.18 -11.08
N ARG A 23 -10.16 -12.30 -11.47
CA ARG A 23 -10.54 -13.36 -10.53
C ARG A 23 -9.33 -13.97 -9.83
N PHE A 24 -8.24 -14.22 -10.56
CA PHE A 24 -7.01 -14.76 -9.98
C PHE A 24 -6.39 -13.79 -8.96
N ILE A 25 -6.31 -12.50 -9.30
CA ILE A 25 -5.80 -11.47 -8.38
C ILE A 25 -6.69 -11.36 -7.15
N TYR A 26 -8.02 -11.37 -7.32
CA TYR A 26 -8.96 -11.37 -6.20
C TYR A 26 -8.76 -12.56 -5.26
N ASP A 27 -8.56 -13.76 -5.80
CA ASP A 27 -8.32 -14.95 -5.00
C ASP A 27 -7.00 -14.86 -4.21
N ILE A 28 -5.96 -14.23 -4.77
CA ILE A 28 -4.73 -13.92 -4.01
C ILE A 28 -5.04 -12.92 -2.88
N CYS A 29 -5.71 -11.81 -3.18
CA CYS A 29 -6.05 -10.79 -2.17
C CYS A 29 -6.89 -11.37 -1.03
N ARG A 30 -7.92 -12.16 -1.35
CA ARG A 30 -8.82 -12.75 -0.34
C ARG A 30 -8.11 -13.70 0.62
N ASN A 31 -7.06 -14.38 0.15
CA ASN A 31 -6.29 -15.33 0.96
C ASN A 31 -5.04 -14.70 1.58
N SER A 32 -4.83 -13.39 1.39
CA SER A 32 -3.66 -12.70 1.90
C SER A 32 -3.88 -12.15 3.29
N SER A 33 -2.92 -12.32 4.19
CA SER A 33 -2.95 -11.65 5.48
C SER A 33 -2.80 -10.14 5.30
N ALA A 34 -1.97 -9.67 4.37
CA ALA A 34 -1.73 -8.25 4.15
C ALA A 34 -2.97 -7.47 3.66
N VAL A 35 -4.05 -8.15 3.28
CA VAL A 35 -5.31 -7.55 2.83
C VAL A 35 -6.34 -7.61 3.96
N PRO A 36 -6.73 -6.47 4.57
CA PRO A 36 -7.73 -6.47 5.63
C PRO A 36 -9.08 -7.03 5.17
N ALA A 37 -9.82 -7.63 6.12
CA ALA A 37 -11.14 -8.18 5.86
C ALA A 37 -12.07 -7.15 5.19
N GLY A 38 -12.81 -7.58 4.17
CA GLY A 38 -13.71 -6.72 3.41
C GLY A 38 -13.01 -5.76 2.41
N ARG A 39 -11.69 -5.84 2.23
CA ARG A 39 -10.93 -4.99 1.29
C ARG A 39 -10.42 -5.69 0.04
N ALA A 40 -10.66 -6.99 -0.09
CA ALA A 40 -10.16 -7.80 -1.21
C ALA A 40 -10.54 -7.22 -2.58
N ASP A 41 -11.75 -6.71 -2.76
CA ASP A 41 -12.19 -6.12 -4.05
C ASP A 41 -11.37 -4.88 -4.44
N ILE A 42 -11.08 -3.98 -3.49
CA ILE A 42 -10.34 -2.74 -3.77
C ILE A 42 -8.87 -3.05 -4.05
N TRP A 43 -8.27 -3.92 -3.24
CA TRP A 43 -6.89 -4.38 -3.47
C TRP A 43 -6.77 -5.09 -4.81
N ALA A 44 -7.72 -5.96 -5.15
CA ALA A 44 -7.69 -6.70 -6.40
C ALA A 44 -7.78 -5.76 -7.60
N GLN A 45 -8.67 -4.75 -7.57
CA GLN A 45 -8.77 -3.75 -8.63
C GLN A 45 -7.46 -2.96 -8.77
N GLY A 46 -6.92 -2.48 -7.65
CA GLY A 46 -5.67 -1.76 -7.63
C GLY A 46 -4.51 -2.57 -8.22
N LEU A 47 -4.37 -3.84 -7.84
CA LEU A 47 -3.33 -4.72 -8.37
C LEU A 47 -3.56 -5.13 -9.82
N TYR A 48 -4.83 -5.23 -10.25
CA TYR A 48 -5.21 -5.71 -11.58
C TYR A 48 -5.06 -4.63 -12.66
N TYR A 49 -5.40 -3.37 -12.40
CA TYR A 49 -5.43 -2.33 -13.44
C TYR A 49 -4.09 -2.04 -14.11
N VAL A 50 -2.97 -2.38 -13.46
CA VAL A 50 -1.65 -2.33 -14.08
C VAL A 50 -1.51 -3.28 -15.29
N PHE A 51 -2.23 -4.41 -15.30
CA PHE A 51 -2.26 -5.30 -16.47
C PHE A 51 -2.97 -4.66 -17.67
N ASP A 52 -3.86 -3.69 -17.42
CA ASP A 52 -4.50 -2.84 -18.43
C ASP A 52 -3.73 -1.52 -18.66
N ARG A 53 -2.51 -1.41 -18.11
CA ARG A 53 -1.62 -0.23 -18.15
C ARG A 53 -2.14 1.01 -17.41
N ASP A 54 -3.13 0.85 -16.54
CA ASP A 54 -3.68 1.94 -15.74
C ASP A 54 -3.04 1.97 -14.34
N PHE A 55 -1.80 2.46 -14.33
CA PHE A 55 -1.00 2.64 -13.13
C PHE A 55 -1.52 3.78 -12.24
N LEU A 56 -2.15 4.79 -12.85
CA LEU A 56 -2.69 5.93 -12.12
C LEU A 56 -3.84 5.49 -11.23
N VAL A 57 -4.82 4.76 -11.77
CA VAL A 57 -5.95 4.22 -10.99
C VAL A 57 -5.45 3.23 -9.95
N SER A 58 -4.49 2.37 -10.30
CA SER A 58 -3.82 1.48 -9.35
C SER A 58 -3.29 2.23 -8.12
N SER A 59 -2.51 3.30 -8.33
CA SER A 59 -1.97 4.12 -7.23
C SER A 59 -3.07 4.76 -6.38
N HIS A 60 -4.11 5.32 -7.02
CA HIS A 60 -5.23 5.95 -6.31
C HIS A 60 -6.05 4.97 -5.48
N LEU A 61 -6.12 3.70 -5.87
CA LEU A 61 -6.78 2.66 -5.10
C LEU A 61 -5.88 2.13 -3.98
N LEU A 62 -4.62 1.80 -4.28
CA LEU A 62 -3.74 1.08 -3.35
C LEU A 62 -3.19 1.96 -2.22
N ILE A 63 -2.87 3.24 -2.49
CA ILE A 63 -2.28 4.11 -1.45
C ILE A 63 -3.20 4.28 -0.24
N PRO A 64 -4.51 4.58 -0.39
CA PRO A 64 -5.44 4.58 0.73
C PRO A 64 -5.56 3.23 1.43
N GLN A 65 -5.39 2.12 0.70
CA GLN A 65 -5.43 0.79 1.30
C GLN A 65 -4.21 0.49 2.16
N ILE A 66 -3.02 1.00 1.82
CA ILE A 66 -1.84 0.93 2.69
C ILE A 66 -2.11 1.71 3.99
N GLU A 67 -2.67 2.92 3.90
CA GLU A 67 -3.04 3.70 5.09
C GLU A 67 -4.03 2.92 5.98
N HIS A 68 -5.05 2.31 5.37
CA HIS A 68 -6.03 1.51 6.09
C HIS A 68 -5.39 0.25 6.72
N LEU A 69 -4.48 -0.43 6.03
CA LEU A 69 -3.73 -1.56 6.58
C LEU A 69 -2.92 -1.14 7.81
N THR A 70 -2.15 -0.04 7.72
CA THR A 70 -1.40 0.51 8.85
C THR A 70 -2.32 0.83 10.04
N ARG A 71 -3.52 1.36 9.76
CA ARG A 71 -4.53 1.67 10.78
C ARG A 71 -5.02 0.41 11.49
N ILE A 72 -5.42 -0.61 10.74
CA ILE A 72 -5.90 -1.88 11.30
C ILE A 72 -4.84 -2.54 12.18
N LEU A 73 -3.58 -2.53 11.74
CA LEU A 73 -2.47 -3.11 12.50
C LEU A 73 -2.27 -2.42 13.86
N LEU A 74 -2.35 -1.09 13.90
CA LEU A 74 -2.24 -0.33 15.15
C LEU A 74 -3.46 -0.55 16.06
N GLN A 75 -4.67 -0.60 15.49
CA GLN A 75 -5.90 -0.84 16.24
C GLN A 75 -5.91 -2.22 16.91
N GLN A 76 -5.38 -3.25 16.26
CA GLN A 76 -5.23 -4.59 16.83
C GLN A 76 -4.33 -4.61 18.07
N GLU A 77 -3.33 -3.73 18.09
CA GLU A 77 -2.46 -3.51 19.24
C GLU A 77 -3.01 -2.49 20.25
N LYS A 78 -4.29 -2.10 20.10
CA LYS A 78 -4.97 -1.10 20.94
C LYS A 78 -4.26 0.26 20.94
N ILE A 79 -3.50 0.57 19.89
CA ILE A 79 -2.88 1.89 19.71
C ILE A 79 -3.93 2.83 19.12
N PRO A 80 -4.18 4.00 19.73
CA PRO A 80 -5.13 4.98 19.20
C PRO A 80 -4.75 5.44 17.79
N THR A 81 -5.72 5.39 16.88
CA THR A 81 -5.57 5.82 15.48
C THR A 81 -6.34 7.09 15.16
N THR A 82 -6.92 7.72 16.18
CA THR A 82 -7.57 9.02 16.12
C THR A 82 -6.80 10.03 16.96
N THR A 83 -7.08 11.32 16.75
CA THR A 83 -6.63 12.44 17.55
C THR A 83 -7.82 13.31 17.90
N ILE A 84 -7.78 13.94 19.07
CA ILE A 84 -8.80 14.89 19.52
C ILE A 84 -8.17 16.28 19.53
N ASP A 85 -8.83 17.25 18.90
CA ASP A 85 -8.37 18.64 18.87
C ASP A 85 -8.77 19.41 20.14
N GLU A 86 -8.37 20.69 20.21
CA GLU A 86 -8.69 21.58 21.34
C GLU A 86 -10.19 21.81 21.56
N ASN A 87 -11.03 21.54 20.54
CA ASN A 87 -12.48 21.67 20.59
C ASN A 87 -13.17 20.33 20.94
N GLY A 88 -12.41 19.27 21.20
CA GLY A 88 -12.94 17.95 21.49
C GLY A 88 -13.40 17.17 20.25
N VAL A 89 -13.04 17.61 19.04
CA VAL A 89 -13.41 16.92 17.79
C VAL A 89 -12.42 15.79 17.53
N GLU A 90 -12.95 14.57 17.39
CA GLU A 90 -12.18 13.38 17.04
C GLU A 90 -12.01 13.26 15.52
N SER A 91 -10.78 13.05 15.07
CA SER A 91 -10.44 12.83 13.67
C SER A 91 -9.45 11.69 13.49
N GLU A 92 -9.51 10.99 12.36
CA GLU A 92 -8.54 9.95 12.00
C GLU A 92 -7.12 10.50 11.82
N LYS A 93 -6.12 9.81 12.39
CA LYS A 93 -4.71 10.09 12.12
C LYS A 93 -4.39 9.85 10.64
N SER A 94 -3.60 10.74 10.06
CA SER A 94 -3.06 10.57 8.71
C SER A 94 -2.04 9.41 8.63
N ILE A 95 -1.80 8.82 7.45
CA ILE A 95 -0.70 7.85 7.28
C ILE A 95 0.65 8.37 7.75
N ASN A 96 0.92 9.68 7.63
CA ASN A 96 2.15 10.28 8.12
C ASN A 96 2.27 10.06 9.64
N SER A 97 1.22 10.38 10.38
CA SER A 97 1.17 10.14 11.84
C SER A 97 1.24 8.65 12.19
N LEU A 98 0.52 7.79 11.47
CA LEU A 98 0.51 6.35 11.73
C LEU A 98 1.89 5.71 11.54
N LEU A 99 2.64 6.12 10.52
CA LEU A 99 3.99 5.57 10.25
C LEU A 99 5.07 6.09 11.22
N GLN A 100 4.80 7.10 12.04
CA GLN A 100 5.69 7.52 13.12
C GLN A 100 5.45 6.76 14.43
N GLU A 101 4.35 6.00 14.55
CA GLU A 101 4.03 5.26 15.76
C GLU A 101 5.09 4.16 16.01
N PRO A 102 5.82 4.16 17.14
CA PRO A 102 6.92 3.21 17.36
C PRO A 102 6.50 1.74 17.25
N LYS A 103 5.24 1.43 17.55
CA LYS A 103 4.69 0.08 17.44
C LYS A 103 4.66 -0.43 15.99
N ILE A 104 4.53 0.44 14.99
CA ILE A 104 4.46 0.02 13.59
C ILE A 104 5.74 -0.66 13.13
N TYR A 105 6.90 -0.25 13.66
CA TYR A 105 8.20 -0.89 13.37
C TYR A 105 8.26 -2.34 13.84
N LYS A 106 7.49 -2.72 14.87
CA LYS A 106 7.37 -4.11 15.32
C LYS A 106 6.43 -4.92 14.42
N LEU A 107 5.39 -4.28 13.87
CA LEU A 107 4.35 -4.93 13.07
C LEU A 107 4.75 -5.12 11.61
N LEU A 108 5.36 -4.10 11.00
CA LEU A 108 5.79 -4.11 9.59
C LEU A 108 7.28 -4.41 9.41
N GLY A 109 8.06 -4.33 10.50
CA GLY A 109 9.51 -4.35 10.42
C GLY A 109 10.09 -3.00 10.01
N ARG A 110 11.37 -2.78 10.33
CA ARG A 110 12.05 -1.50 10.10
C ARG A 110 12.15 -1.14 8.62
N ASP A 111 12.58 -2.09 7.79
CA ASP A 111 12.86 -1.81 6.38
C ASP A 111 11.59 -1.39 5.64
N LEU A 112 10.50 -2.14 5.81
CA LEU A 112 9.22 -1.80 5.18
C LEU A 112 8.63 -0.50 5.72
N THR A 113 8.77 -0.22 7.03
CA THR A 113 8.28 1.03 7.62
C THR A 113 9.00 2.24 7.03
N GLU A 114 10.33 2.21 6.97
CA GLU A 114 11.12 3.30 6.39
C GLU A 114 10.88 3.45 4.88
N GLU A 115 10.72 2.33 4.17
CA GLU A 115 10.36 2.31 2.75
C GLU A 115 9.00 3.00 2.51
N LEU A 116 7.98 2.67 3.30
CA LEU A 116 6.66 3.31 3.22
C LEU A 116 6.71 4.80 3.54
N LYS A 117 7.49 5.21 4.55
CA LYS A 117 7.70 6.62 4.89
C LYS A 117 8.32 7.37 3.71
N PHE A 118 9.44 6.88 3.19
CA PHE A 118 10.13 7.51 2.06
C PHE A 118 9.24 7.60 0.82
N LEU A 119 8.47 6.55 0.54
CA LEU A 119 7.60 6.45 -0.63
C LEU A 119 6.39 7.37 -0.52
N LEU A 120 5.71 7.40 0.62
CA LEU A 120 4.38 8.00 0.75
C LEU A 120 4.39 9.38 1.39
N THR A 121 5.24 9.64 2.39
CA THR A 121 5.04 10.78 3.31
C THR A 121 6.23 11.72 3.49
N GLU A 122 7.46 11.23 3.35
CA GLU A 122 8.66 12.03 3.64
C GLU A 122 8.91 13.09 2.55
N PRO A 123 8.99 14.39 2.89
CA PRO A 123 9.24 15.45 1.90
C PRO A 123 10.58 15.33 1.17
N MET A 124 11.60 14.78 1.85
CA MET A 124 12.91 14.48 1.25
C MET A 124 12.90 13.18 0.44
N GLY A 125 11.82 12.40 0.51
CA GLY A 125 11.59 11.22 -0.29
C GLY A 125 10.68 11.48 -1.50
N LEU A 126 9.97 10.44 -1.95
CA LEU A 126 9.05 10.58 -3.08
C LEU A 126 7.78 11.34 -2.68
N ASN A 127 7.37 11.26 -1.41
CA ASN A 127 6.20 11.94 -0.85
C ASN A 127 4.93 11.71 -1.67
N TYR A 128 4.79 10.51 -2.24
CA TYR A 128 3.94 10.29 -3.40
C TYR A 128 2.45 10.36 -3.06
N ARG A 129 2.06 9.89 -1.88
CA ARG A 129 0.68 10.00 -1.38
C ARG A 129 0.25 11.47 -1.32
N ASN A 130 1.11 12.35 -0.80
CA ASN A 130 0.79 13.77 -0.72
C ASN A 130 0.77 14.41 -2.11
N LYS A 131 1.71 14.07 -3.00
CA LYS A 131 1.68 14.56 -4.39
C LYS A 131 0.40 14.17 -5.12
N ILE A 132 -0.06 12.93 -4.98
CA ILE A 132 -1.35 12.48 -5.55
C ILE A 132 -2.51 13.29 -4.96
N CYS A 133 -2.62 13.36 -3.62
CA CYS A 133 -3.75 14.04 -2.98
C CYS A 133 -3.78 15.55 -3.27
N HIS A 134 -2.64 16.18 -3.53
CA HIS A 134 -2.55 17.59 -3.90
C HIS A 134 -2.63 17.84 -5.42
N GLY A 135 -2.80 16.80 -6.25
CA GLY A 135 -2.87 16.96 -7.71
C GLY A 135 -1.54 17.37 -8.36
N LEU A 136 -0.40 17.06 -7.73
CA LEU A 136 0.94 17.43 -8.18
C LEU A 136 1.62 16.35 -9.05
N VAL A 137 0.92 15.25 -9.35
CA VAL A 137 1.41 14.21 -10.27
C VAL A 137 0.91 14.51 -11.67
N SER A 138 1.83 14.77 -12.61
CA SER A 138 1.52 15.16 -14.00
C SER A 138 1.60 14.01 -15.02
N GLU A 139 2.25 12.90 -14.67
CA GLU A 139 2.50 11.78 -15.59
C GLU A 139 2.36 10.42 -14.90
N SER A 140 1.79 9.44 -15.62
CA SER A 140 1.69 8.05 -15.18
C SER A 140 1.76 7.11 -16.41
N PRO A 141 2.46 5.96 -16.33
CA PRO A 141 3.22 5.49 -15.18
C PRO A 141 4.52 6.27 -14.98
N ASN A 142 4.77 6.70 -13.74
CA ASN A 142 6.11 7.09 -13.30
C ASN A 142 6.72 6.01 -12.40
N TYR A 143 7.98 6.22 -11.98
CA TYR A 143 8.67 5.25 -11.13
C TYR A 143 7.95 4.93 -9.82
N ALA A 144 7.28 5.90 -9.20
CA ALA A 144 6.56 5.69 -7.95
C ALA A 144 5.32 4.81 -8.15
N ASP A 145 4.57 5.00 -9.25
CA ASP A 145 3.42 4.14 -9.56
C ASP A 145 3.82 2.67 -9.69
N ILE A 146 4.86 2.40 -10.50
CA ILE A 146 5.33 1.04 -10.75
C ILE A 146 5.83 0.42 -9.44
N TYR A 147 6.52 1.21 -8.62
CA TYR A 147 7.05 0.74 -7.35
C TYR A 147 5.96 0.44 -6.32
N ILE A 148 4.96 1.32 -6.17
CA ILE A 148 3.85 1.12 -5.23
C ILE A 148 3.05 -0.12 -5.60
N TRP A 149 2.75 -0.31 -6.89
CA TRP A 149 2.09 -1.51 -7.36
C TRP A 149 2.90 -2.76 -7.01
N TRP A 150 4.19 -2.77 -7.31
CA TRP A 150 5.07 -3.91 -7.01
C TRP A 150 5.15 -4.20 -5.51
N LEU A 151 5.26 -3.16 -4.68
CA LEU A 151 5.26 -3.28 -3.23
C LEU A 151 3.96 -3.92 -2.72
N CYS A 152 2.81 -3.44 -3.19
CA CYS A 152 1.51 -4.00 -2.81
C CYS A 152 1.36 -5.46 -3.27
N LEU A 153 1.83 -5.79 -4.48
CA LEU A 153 1.83 -7.16 -4.98
C LEU A 153 2.69 -8.06 -4.09
N ARG A 154 3.90 -7.60 -3.74
CA ARG A 154 4.82 -8.33 -2.85
C ARG A 154 4.21 -8.56 -1.47
N LEU A 155 3.59 -7.54 -0.88
CA LEU A 155 2.91 -7.65 0.42
C LEU A 155 1.78 -8.69 0.36
N THR A 156 0.97 -8.62 -0.69
CA THR A 156 -0.19 -9.51 -0.88
C THR A 156 0.25 -10.96 -1.09
N VAL A 157 1.23 -11.22 -1.94
CA VAL A 157 1.68 -12.58 -2.28
C VAL A 157 2.46 -13.24 -1.15
N ASN A 158 3.30 -12.50 -0.43
CA ASN A 158 4.18 -13.08 0.58
C ASN A 158 3.56 -13.16 1.98
N ASN A 159 2.34 -12.65 2.19
CA ASN A 159 1.71 -12.59 3.51
C ASN A 159 2.62 -11.95 4.57
N CYS A 160 3.31 -10.87 4.21
CA CYS A 160 4.33 -10.23 5.04
C CYS A 160 3.80 -9.54 6.30
N VAL A 161 2.52 -9.72 6.63
CA VAL A 161 1.87 -9.15 7.79
C VAL A 161 1.38 -10.28 8.68
N SER A 162 1.93 -10.34 9.90
CA SER A 162 1.49 -11.29 10.92
C SER A 162 0.36 -10.65 11.73
N PHE A 163 -0.80 -11.27 11.70
CA PHE A 163 -1.87 -10.99 12.66
C PHE A 163 -1.66 -11.97 13.81
N GLU A 164 -1.36 -11.49 15.01
CA GLU A 164 -1.58 -12.34 16.18
C GLU A 164 -3.08 -12.59 16.26
N ASN A 165 -3.47 -13.86 16.17
CA ASN A 165 -4.86 -14.30 16.14
C ASN A 165 -5.66 -13.60 17.25
N ALA A 166 -6.61 -12.74 16.86
CA ALA A 166 -7.70 -12.38 17.74
C ALA A 166 -8.56 -13.64 17.91
N CYS A 167 -8.50 -14.25 19.10
CA CYS A 167 -9.43 -15.28 19.53
C CYS A 167 -10.88 -14.80 19.45
#